data_AF-A0A7Y9YDK2-F1
#
_entry.id   AF-A0A7Y9YDK2-F1
#
_cell.length_a   1.000
_cell.length_b   1.000
_cell.length_c   1.000
_cell.angle_alpha   90.00
_cell.angle_beta   90.00
_cell.angle_gamma   90.00
#
_symmetry.space_group_name_H-M   'P 1'
#
loop_
_entity.id
_entity.type
_entity.pdbx_description
1 polymer ?
#
loop_
_entity_poly.entity_id
_entity_poly.type
_entity_poly.pdbx_seq_one_letter_code
_entity_poly.pdbx_strand_id
1 'polypeptide(L)'
;MTALAAVATALAVLLAHRPHRPPVTVRHRPRPPTDVRRQRGVAAVLAVVAGLTWGRDLLGPLLGPVVGLVAGAAVWTAAGRGESSVERRAAAQARTDLPHLVGLAADAVRAGSDPTRALRHAADALPGPTADRLLGRTHALALGADPAAVWRELAHDPALAPLGRALARAHESGTPVADAVARLAVRSAEQARAEVEDRARRVGVRAAVPLGLCLLPSFVVLGIVPLAAALLADLW
;
A
#
# COMPACT_ATOMS: atom_id res chain seq x y z
N MET A 1 -25.37 23.78 -23.43
CA MET A 1 -24.31 22.96 -24.08
C MET A 1 -23.11 22.69 -23.16
N THR A 2 -22.75 23.60 -22.24
CA THR A 2 -21.63 23.48 -21.29
C THR A 2 -21.78 22.35 -20.25
N ALA A 3 -23.00 22.10 -19.75
CA ALA A 3 -23.26 21.03 -18.77
C ALA A 3 -23.07 19.62 -19.34
N LEU A 4 -23.40 19.41 -20.62
CA LEU A 4 -23.28 18.11 -21.29
C LEU A 4 -21.81 17.74 -21.56
N ALA A 5 -20.98 18.76 -21.86
CA ALA A 5 -19.55 18.60 -21.98
C ALA A 5 -18.88 18.29 -20.63
N ALA A 6 -19.30 18.95 -19.54
CA ALA A 6 -18.79 18.69 -18.19
C ALA A 6 -19.13 17.28 -17.67
N VAL A 7 -20.32 16.76 -17.99
CA VAL A 7 -20.70 15.38 -17.66
C VAL A 7 -19.90 14.37 -18.48
N ALA A 8 -19.61 14.67 -19.75
CA ALA A 8 -18.81 13.78 -20.61
C ALA A 8 -17.35 13.69 -20.17
N THR A 9 -16.71 14.80 -19.75
CA THR A 9 -15.35 14.77 -19.19
C THR A 9 -15.30 14.16 -17.80
N ALA A 10 -16.28 14.46 -16.92
CA ALA A 10 -16.37 13.81 -15.62
C ALA A 10 -16.56 12.28 -15.76
N LEU A 11 -17.38 11.85 -16.72
CA LEU A 11 -17.61 10.44 -17.02
C LEU A 11 -16.36 9.79 -17.64
N ALA A 12 -15.65 10.47 -18.54
CA ALA A 12 -14.39 9.98 -19.12
C ALA A 12 -13.27 9.86 -18.09
N VAL A 13 -13.18 10.82 -17.15
CA VAL A 13 -12.24 10.76 -16.02
C VAL A 13 -12.65 9.64 -15.06
N LEU A 14 -13.92 9.50 -14.69
CA LEU A 14 -14.41 8.40 -13.84
C LEU A 14 -14.23 7.02 -14.48
N LEU A 15 -14.35 6.90 -15.80
CA LEU A 15 -14.11 5.66 -16.54
C LEU A 15 -12.62 5.34 -16.65
N ALA A 16 -11.76 6.36 -16.84
CA ALA A 16 -10.30 6.20 -16.85
C ALA A 16 -9.71 5.97 -15.44
N HIS A 17 -10.39 6.45 -14.39
CA HIS A 17 -10.01 6.25 -13.00
C HIS A 17 -10.62 5.02 -12.36
N ARG A 18 -11.34 4.16 -13.12
CA ARG A 18 -11.91 2.94 -12.54
C ARG A 18 -10.79 2.14 -11.86
N PRO A 19 -10.80 2.04 -10.52
CA PRO A 19 -9.78 1.32 -9.81
C PRO A 19 -9.83 -0.12 -10.32
N HIS A 20 -8.68 -0.64 -10.74
CA HIS A 20 -8.53 -2.06 -11.03
C HIS A 20 -9.10 -2.85 -9.85
N ARG A 21 -10.27 -3.46 -10.05
CA ARG A 21 -10.81 -4.43 -9.10
C ARG A 21 -9.76 -5.53 -8.98
N PRO A 22 -9.39 -5.95 -7.76
CA PRO A 22 -8.42 -7.02 -7.58
C PRO A 22 -8.94 -8.26 -8.33
N PRO A 23 -8.13 -8.87 -9.20
CA PRO A 23 -8.54 -10.11 -9.84
C PRO A 23 -8.62 -11.19 -8.77
N VAL A 24 -9.69 -12.00 -8.84
CA VAL A 24 -9.78 -13.28 -8.16
C VAL A 24 -8.52 -14.10 -8.49
N THR A 25 -7.92 -14.68 -7.46
CA THR A 25 -6.65 -15.41 -7.48
C THR A 25 -6.67 -16.53 -8.52
N VAL A 26 -6.06 -16.28 -9.68
CA VAL A 26 -5.71 -17.29 -10.67
C VAL A 26 -4.21 -17.25 -10.90
N ARG A 27 -3.60 -18.42 -10.73
CA ARG A 27 -2.19 -18.80 -10.94
C ARG A 27 -1.47 -17.91 -11.96
N HIS A 28 -0.45 -17.18 -11.48
CA HIS A 28 0.36 -16.25 -12.26
C HIS A 28 1.08 -16.96 -13.43
N ARG A 29 0.65 -16.70 -14.67
CA ARG A 29 1.57 -16.63 -15.81
C ARG A 29 2.14 -15.20 -15.90
N PRO A 30 3.43 -15.01 -16.16
CA PRO A 30 4.01 -13.68 -16.33
C PRO A 30 3.38 -13.01 -17.57
N ARG A 31 2.67 -11.90 -17.36
CA ARG A 31 2.15 -11.07 -18.46
C ARG A 31 3.29 -10.22 -19.05
N PRO A 32 3.37 -10.06 -20.38
CA PRO A 32 4.40 -9.25 -21.01
C PRO A 32 4.24 -7.76 -20.64
N PRO A 33 5.36 -7.02 -20.44
CA PRO A 33 5.39 -5.66 -19.88
C PRO A 33 4.90 -4.55 -20.84
N THR A 34 4.39 -4.87 -22.02
CA THR A 34 4.14 -3.91 -23.10
C THR A 34 2.77 -3.21 -23.02
N ASP A 35 1.76 -3.82 -22.41
CA ASP A 35 0.38 -3.29 -22.45
C ASP A 35 0.15 -2.09 -21.52
N VAL A 36 0.78 -2.10 -20.35
CA VAL A 36 0.58 -1.04 -19.35
C VAL A 36 1.20 0.28 -19.81
N ARG A 37 2.32 0.24 -20.55
CA ARG A 37 3.01 1.43 -21.06
C ARG A 37 2.22 2.16 -22.15
N ARG A 38 1.44 1.43 -22.96
CA ARG A 38 0.58 1.97 -24.03
C ARG A 38 -0.68 2.64 -23.46
N GLN A 39 -1.33 2.04 -22.47
CA GLN A 39 -2.47 2.66 -21.77
C GLN A 39 -2.06 3.90 -20.96
N ARG A 40 -0.83 3.94 -20.41
CA ARG A 40 -0.25 5.09 -19.71
C ARG A 40 -0.05 6.31 -20.62
N GLY A 41 0.36 6.11 -21.87
CA GLY A 41 0.54 7.18 -22.85
C GLY A 41 -0.79 7.85 -23.24
N VAL A 42 -1.85 7.06 -23.41
CA VAL A 42 -3.17 7.58 -23.82
C VAL A 42 -3.83 8.42 -22.72
N ALA A 43 -3.72 8.02 -21.44
CA ALA A 43 -4.30 8.78 -20.32
C ALA A 43 -3.59 10.13 -20.08
N ALA A 44 -2.25 10.18 -20.26
CA ALA A 44 -1.50 11.42 -20.14
C ALA A 44 -1.81 12.41 -21.28
N VAL A 45 -1.95 11.92 -22.51
CA VAL A 45 -2.35 12.74 -23.66
C VAL A 45 -3.77 13.30 -23.47
N LEU A 46 -4.72 12.51 -22.98
CA LEU A 46 -6.09 12.98 -22.71
C LEU A 46 -6.16 14.02 -21.58
N ALA A 47 -5.33 13.90 -20.53
CA ALA A 47 -5.26 14.88 -19.44
C ALA A 47 -4.66 16.23 -19.90
N VAL A 48 -3.65 16.19 -20.77
CA VAL A 48 -3.05 17.39 -21.37
C VAL A 48 -4.06 18.10 -22.28
N VAL A 49 -4.78 17.36 -23.13
CA VAL A 49 -5.82 17.92 -24.01
C VAL A 49 -7.00 18.51 -23.22
N ALA A 50 -7.41 17.87 -22.12
CA ALA A 50 -8.45 18.41 -21.23
C ALA A 50 -8.01 19.69 -20.49
N GLY A 51 -6.74 19.77 -20.06
CA GLY A 51 -6.18 20.96 -19.42
C GLY A 51 -6.02 22.15 -20.38
N LEU A 52 -5.60 21.89 -21.63
CA LEU A 52 -5.48 22.89 -22.69
C LEU A 52 -6.84 23.48 -23.13
N THR A 53 -7.92 22.70 -23.02
CA THR A 53 -9.27 23.15 -23.39
C THR A 53 -9.97 23.90 -22.26
N TRP A 54 -9.82 23.48 -21.00
CA TRP A 54 -10.49 24.11 -19.84
C TRP A 54 -9.72 25.28 -19.21
N GLY A 55 -8.39 25.28 -19.28
CA GLY A 55 -7.57 26.32 -18.67
C GLY A 55 -7.68 27.69 -19.35
N ARG A 56 -8.15 27.72 -20.61
CA ARG A 56 -8.28 28.94 -21.40
C ARG A 56 -9.48 29.79 -20.99
N ASP A 57 -10.56 29.16 -20.53
CA ASP A 57 -11.84 29.85 -20.26
C ASP A 57 -11.99 30.32 -18.80
N LEU A 58 -11.20 29.78 -17.85
CA LEU A 58 -11.37 30.08 -16.41
C LEU A 58 -10.31 31.03 -15.83
N LEU A 59 -9.05 31.00 -16.31
CA LEU A 59 -7.91 31.73 -15.71
C LEU A 59 -7.18 32.67 -16.67
N GLY A 60 -7.64 32.80 -17.92
CA GLY A 60 -6.99 33.59 -18.97
C GLY A 60 -5.89 32.85 -19.72
N PRO A 61 -5.50 33.35 -20.92
CA PRO A 61 -4.71 32.61 -21.92
C PRO A 61 -3.27 32.26 -21.48
N LEU A 62 -2.76 32.87 -20.41
CA LEU A 62 -1.38 32.68 -19.96
C LEU A 62 -1.19 31.52 -18.97
N LEU A 63 -2.19 31.24 -18.11
CA LEU A 63 -2.04 30.29 -16.98
C LEU A 63 -2.57 28.88 -17.29
N GLY A 64 -3.50 28.75 -18.23
CA GLY A 64 -4.05 27.46 -18.67
C GLY A 64 -3.02 26.39 -19.09
N PRO A 65 -2.01 26.70 -19.94
CA PRO A 65 -1.02 25.71 -20.36
C PRO A 65 -0.13 25.23 -19.19
N VAL A 66 0.14 26.07 -18.19
CA VAL A 66 0.92 25.69 -17.00
C VAL A 66 0.16 24.67 -16.17
N VAL A 67 -1.14 24.88 -15.94
CA VAL A 67 -1.99 23.94 -15.19
C VAL A 67 -2.10 22.59 -15.92
N GLY A 68 -2.27 22.61 -17.26
CA GLY A 68 -2.30 21.39 -18.08
C GLY A 68 -0.98 20.61 -18.05
N LEU A 69 0.16 21.31 -18.10
CA LEU A 69 1.48 20.69 -18.03
C LEU A 69 1.73 20.06 -16.65
N VAL A 70 1.36 20.76 -15.57
CA VAL A 70 1.49 20.26 -14.20
C VAL A 70 0.58 19.05 -13.95
N ALA A 71 -0.66 19.10 -14.43
CA ALA A 71 -1.59 17.98 -14.34
C ALA A 71 -1.09 16.76 -15.14
N GLY A 72 -0.60 16.97 -16.37
CA GLY A 72 0.00 15.92 -17.20
C GLY A 72 1.24 15.29 -16.56
N ALA A 73 2.14 16.09 -15.99
CA ALA A 73 3.31 15.62 -15.26
C ALA A 73 2.93 14.87 -13.97
N ALA A 74 1.89 15.33 -13.26
CA ALA A 74 1.38 14.65 -12.08
C ALA A 74 0.79 13.27 -12.42
N VAL A 75 0.03 13.16 -13.51
CA VAL A 75 -0.53 11.89 -14.00
C VAL A 75 0.59 10.94 -14.47
N TRP A 76 1.57 11.44 -15.23
CA TRP A 76 2.71 10.65 -15.70
C TRP A 76 3.54 10.09 -14.54
N THR A 77 3.85 10.91 -13.54
CA THR A 77 4.60 10.48 -12.36
C THR A 77 3.79 9.58 -11.44
N ALA A 78 2.49 9.80 -11.28
CA ALA A 78 1.59 8.90 -10.54
C ALA A 78 1.45 7.54 -11.23
N ALA A 79 1.42 7.50 -12.56
CA ALA A 79 1.36 6.27 -13.35
C ALA A 79 2.68 5.47 -13.32
N GLY A 80 3.84 6.15 -13.31
CA GLY A 80 5.15 5.52 -13.11
C GLY A 80 5.30 4.86 -11.72
N ARG A 81 4.59 5.36 -10.71
CA ARG A 81 4.48 4.71 -9.40
C ARG A 81 3.67 3.41 -9.44
N GLY A 82 2.94 3.10 -10.51
CA GLY A 82 2.07 1.93 -10.63
C GLY A 82 2.81 0.58 -10.63
N GLU A 83 3.95 0.45 -11.32
CA GLU A 83 4.79 -0.76 -11.31
C GLU A 83 5.32 -1.04 -9.90
N SER A 84 5.90 0.00 -9.29
CA SER A 84 6.34 -0.03 -7.90
C SER A 84 5.18 -0.24 -6.92
N SER A 85 3.93 0.00 -7.33
CA SER A 85 2.75 -0.23 -6.50
C SER A 85 2.35 -1.71 -6.49
N VAL A 86 2.58 -2.46 -7.57
CA VAL A 86 2.30 -3.91 -7.61
C VAL A 86 3.27 -4.65 -6.70
N GLU A 87 4.58 -4.37 -6.83
CA GLU A 87 5.58 -4.93 -5.91
C GLU A 87 5.35 -4.46 -4.46
N ARG A 88 5.04 -3.17 -4.25
CA ARG A 88 4.69 -2.69 -2.90
C ARG A 88 3.44 -3.34 -2.34
N ARG A 89 2.42 -3.62 -3.16
CA ARG A 89 1.21 -4.34 -2.73
C ARG A 89 1.53 -5.79 -2.39
N ALA A 90 2.32 -6.48 -3.22
CA ALA A 90 2.76 -7.84 -2.93
C ALA A 90 3.59 -7.90 -1.64
N ALA A 91 4.51 -6.95 -1.43
CA ALA A 91 5.28 -6.84 -0.20
C ALA A 91 4.40 -6.45 1.01
N ALA A 92 3.41 -5.59 0.83
CA ALA A 92 2.46 -5.23 1.89
C ALA A 92 1.56 -6.41 2.29
N GLN A 93 1.07 -7.16 1.31
CA GLN A 93 0.33 -8.40 1.53
C GLN A 93 1.21 -9.40 2.27
N ALA A 94 2.46 -9.57 1.82
CA ALA A 94 3.37 -10.51 2.43
C ALA A 94 3.68 -10.19 3.90
N ARG A 95 3.78 -8.90 4.26
CA ARG A 95 3.89 -8.44 5.65
C ARG A 95 2.64 -8.71 6.48
N THR A 96 1.46 -8.66 5.86
CA THR A 96 0.18 -8.94 6.54
C THR A 96 -0.01 -10.43 6.77
N ASP A 97 0.46 -11.27 5.86
CA ASP A 97 0.32 -12.72 5.95
C ASP A 97 1.34 -13.34 6.93
N LEU A 98 2.53 -12.72 7.11
CA LEU A 98 3.61 -13.26 7.93
C LEU A 98 3.21 -13.55 9.40
N PRO A 99 2.54 -12.65 10.15
CA PRO A 99 2.12 -12.94 11.52
C PRO A 99 1.20 -14.15 11.62
N HIS A 100 0.31 -14.34 10.64
CA HIS A 100 -0.60 -15.48 10.60
C HIS A 100 0.15 -16.77 10.31
N LEU A 101 1.08 -16.76 9.35
CA LEU A 101 1.89 -17.93 9.01
C LEU A 101 2.78 -18.35 10.20
N VAL A 102 3.47 -17.40 10.83
CA VAL A 102 4.31 -17.66 12.00
C VAL A 102 3.48 -18.10 13.20
N GLY A 103 2.27 -17.55 13.38
CA GLY A 103 1.32 -17.98 14.40
C GLY A 103 0.91 -19.45 14.23
N LEU A 104 0.47 -19.84 13.03
CA LEU A 104 0.12 -21.23 12.72
C LEU A 104 1.31 -22.18 12.91
N ALA A 105 2.51 -21.76 12.50
CA ALA A 105 3.72 -22.55 12.74
C ALA A 105 4.03 -22.69 14.23
N ALA A 106 3.89 -21.62 15.02
CA ALA A 106 4.09 -21.68 16.47
C ALA A 106 3.09 -22.62 17.15
N ASP A 107 1.81 -22.59 16.75
CA ASP A 107 0.78 -23.46 17.30
C ASP A 107 1.02 -24.93 16.92
N ALA A 108 1.46 -25.19 15.69
CA ALA A 108 1.86 -26.53 15.26
C ALA A 108 3.07 -27.06 16.04
N VAL A 109 4.07 -26.21 16.31
CA VAL A 109 5.22 -26.61 17.14
C VAL A 109 4.82 -26.85 18.59
N ARG A 110 3.93 -26.03 19.17
CA ARG A 110 3.36 -26.27 20.51
C ARG A 110 2.58 -27.57 20.60
N ALA A 111 1.95 -27.99 19.51
CA ALA A 111 1.32 -29.30 19.39
C ALA A 111 2.33 -30.47 19.22
N GLY A 112 3.64 -30.19 19.27
CA GLY A 112 4.70 -31.19 19.17
C GLY A 112 5.22 -31.44 17.75
N SER A 113 4.83 -30.64 16.75
CA SER A 113 5.39 -30.77 15.41
C SER A 113 6.85 -30.33 15.37
N ASP A 114 7.65 -31.04 14.57
CA ASP A 114 8.95 -30.55 14.14
C ASP A 114 8.84 -29.13 13.54
N PRO A 115 9.75 -28.19 13.85
CA PRO A 115 9.69 -26.82 13.36
C PRO A 115 9.69 -26.67 11.84
N THR A 116 10.46 -27.49 11.11
CA THR A 116 10.51 -27.44 9.63
C THR A 116 9.19 -27.93 9.06
N ARG A 117 8.65 -29.01 9.63
CA ARG A 117 7.32 -29.53 9.26
C ARG A 117 6.19 -28.56 9.60
N ALA A 118 6.27 -27.87 10.74
CA ALA A 118 5.30 -26.88 11.17
C ALA A 118 5.26 -25.67 10.22
N LEU A 119 6.42 -25.17 9.79
CA LEU A 119 6.52 -24.10 8.79
C LEU A 119 5.89 -24.50 7.45
N ARG A 120 6.12 -25.75 7.01
CA ARG A 120 5.49 -26.29 5.80
C ARG A 120 3.97 -26.37 5.95
N HIS A 121 3.48 -26.95 7.05
CA HIS A 121 2.04 -27.05 7.31
C HIS A 121 1.35 -25.68 7.38
N ALA A 122 2.01 -24.69 7.99
CA ALA A 122 1.50 -23.32 8.00
C ALA A 122 1.44 -22.70 6.61
N ALA A 123 2.42 -22.97 5.75
CA ALA A 123 2.43 -22.52 4.36
C ALA A 123 1.36 -23.21 3.51
N ASP A 124 1.12 -24.51 3.73
CA ASP A 124 0.07 -25.27 3.05
C ASP A 124 -1.33 -24.82 3.50
N ALA A 125 -1.51 -24.46 4.77
CA ALA A 125 -2.78 -23.99 5.33
C ALA A 125 -3.13 -22.55 4.93
N LEU A 126 -2.12 -21.70 4.70
CA LEU A 126 -2.30 -20.30 4.30
C LEU A 126 -1.56 -20.02 2.98
N PRO A 127 -2.08 -20.49 1.83
CA PRO A 127 -1.44 -20.29 0.53
C PRO A 127 -1.41 -18.81 0.16
N GLY A 128 -0.27 -18.36 -0.37
CA GLY A 128 -0.04 -16.97 -0.71
C GLY A 128 1.41 -16.69 -1.08
N PRO A 129 1.74 -15.45 -1.48
CA PRO A 129 3.08 -15.10 -1.95
C PRO A 129 4.17 -15.32 -0.88
N THR A 130 3.83 -15.14 0.40
CA THR A 130 4.74 -15.43 1.53
C THR A 130 4.95 -16.93 1.71
N ALA A 131 3.89 -17.72 1.60
CA ALA A 131 3.95 -19.18 1.70
C ALA A 131 4.76 -19.79 0.57
N ASP A 132 4.58 -19.34 -0.68
CA ASP A 132 5.34 -19.80 -1.84
C ASP A 132 6.86 -19.58 -1.67
N ARG A 133 7.24 -18.39 -1.18
CA ARG A 133 8.63 -18.04 -0.89
C ARG A 133 9.21 -18.91 0.23
N LEU A 134 8.43 -19.20 1.27
CA LEU A 134 8.83 -20.07 2.36
C LEU A 134 8.95 -21.54 1.93
N LEU A 135 8.01 -22.04 1.13
CA LEU A 135 8.02 -23.40 0.59
C LEU A 135 9.25 -23.66 -0.28
N GLY A 136 9.61 -22.70 -1.15
CA GLY A 136 10.81 -22.78 -1.96
C GLY A 136 12.09 -22.96 -1.12
N ARG A 137 12.16 -22.35 0.06
CA ARG A 137 13.32 -22.44 0.97
C ARG A 137 13.27 -23.67 1.88
N THR A 138 12.09 -24.04 2.39
CA THR A 138 11.93 -25.24 3.22
C THR A 138 12.10 -26.54 2.44
N HIS A 139 11.84 -26.53 1.13
CA HIS A 139 12.14 -27.68 0.27
C HIS A 139 13.64 -27.97 0.19
N ALA A 140 14.49 -26.93 0.19
CA ALA A 140 15.95 -27.10 0.21
C ALA A 140 16.44 -27.84 1.47
N LEU A 141 15.80 -27.60 2.63
CA LEU A 141 16.11 -28.33 3.86
C LEU A 141 15.76 -29.82 3.77
N ALA A 142 14.65 -30.15 3.11
CA ALA A 142 14.27 -31.54 2.86
C ALA A 142 15.26 -32.26 1.93
N LEU A 143 15.98 -31.52 1.09
CA LEU A 143 17.04 -32.01 0.22
C LEU A 143 18.41 -32.06 0.91
N GLY A 144 18.50 -31.75 2.21
CA GLY A 144 19.74 -31.81 2.99
C GLY A 144 20.60 -30.55 2.90
N ALA A 145 20.05 -29.42 2.45
CA ALA A 145 20.77 -28.14 2.50
C ALA A 145 21.10 -27.73 3.95
N ASP A 146 22.22 -27.04 4.13
CA ASP A 146 22.63 -26.50 5.43
C ASP A 146 21.54 -25.58 6.01
N PRO A 147 20.96 -25.91 7.17
CA PRO A 147 19.95 -25.08 7.81
C PRO A 147 20.40 -23.65 8.06
N ALA A 148 21.67 -23.44 8.47
CA ALA A 148 22.19 -22.11 8.73
C ALA A 148 22.18 -21.24 7.47
N ALA A 149 22.59 -21.81 6.33
CA ALA A 149 22.54 -21.14 5.03
C ALA A 149 21.11 -20.78 4.62
N VAL A 150 20.17 -21.72 4.72
CA VAL A 150 18.76 -21.48 4.35
C VAL A 150 18.14 -20.37 5.20
N TRP A 151 18.38 -20.37 6.52
CA TRP A 151 17.85 -19.33 7.41
C TRP A 151 18.48 -17.96 7.15
N ARG A 152 19.78 -17.90 6.83
CA ARG A 152 20.43 -16.66 6.42
C ARG A 152 19.88 -16.15 5.09
N GLU A 153 19.65 -17.00 4.11
CA GLU A 153 19.02 -16.59 2.84
C GLU A 153 17.59 -16.08 3.06
N LEU A 154 16.83 -16.74 3.93
CA LEU A 154 15.49 -16.29 4.33
C LEU A 154 15.53 -14.89 4.98
N ALA A 155 16.62 -14.57 5.68
CA ALA A 155 16.83 -13.26 6.29
C ALA A 155 17.01 -12.12 5.26
N HIS A 156 17.40 -12.45 4.02
CA HIS A 156 17.57 -11.47 2.93
C HIS A 156 16.27 -11.15 2.19
N ASP A 157 15.24 -12.01 2.30
CA ASP A 157 13.92 -11.70 1.75
C ASP A 157 13.21 -10.69 2.67
N PRO A 158 12.87 -9.47 2.21
CA PRO A 158 12.23 -8.47 3.05
C PRO A 158 10.93 -8.93 3.72
N ALA A 159 10.18 -9.85 3.09
CA ALA A 159 8.93 -10.38 3.63
C ALA A 159 9.17 -11.43 4.73
N LEU A 160 10.23 -12.22 4.62
CA LEU A 160 10.54 -13.33 5.54
C LEU A 160 11.70 -13.00 6.49
N ALA A 161 12.31 -11.82 6.35
CA ALA A 161 13.48 -11.39 7.11
C ALA A 161 13.33 -11.51 8.63
N PRO A 162 12.17 -11.17 9.25
CA PRO A 162 11.99 -11.38 10.70
C PRO A 162 12.08 -12.86 11.10
N LEU A 163 11.54 -13.76 10.27
CA LEU A 163 11.57 -15.21 10.48
C LEU A 163 12.98 -15.76 10.25
N GLY A 164 13.61 -15.44 9.12
CA GLY A 164 14.98 -15.87 8.82
C GLY A 164 15.98 -15.45 9.90
N ARG A 165 15.91 -14.19 10.37
CA ARG A 165 16.76 -13.70 11.48
C ARG A 165 16.45 -14.34 12.82
N ALA A 166 15.20 -14.76 13.07
CA ALA A 166 14.87 -15.46 14.31
C ALA A 166 15.42 -16.89 14.28
N LEU A 167 15.28 -17.59 13.15
CA LEU A 167 15.76 -18.96 12.96
C LEU A 167 17.29 -19.03 12.90
N ALA A 168 17.95 -18.13 12.16
CA ALA A 168 19.40 -18.07 12.09
C ALA A 168 20.02 -17.84 13.48
N ARG A 169 19.49 -16.86 14.24
CA ARG A 169 19.95 -16.61 15.61
C ARG A 169 19.72 -17.80 16.54
N ALA A 170 18.55 -18.45 16.46
CA ALA A 170 18.27 -19.62 17.28
C ALA A 170 19.23 -20.78 16.98
N HIS A 171 19.59 -20.95 15.70
CA HIS A 171 20.56 -21.95 15.27
C HIS A 171 21.98 -21.63 15.77
N GLU A 172 22.41 -20.37 15.66
CA GLU A 172 23.72 -19.90 16.15
C GLU A 172 23.84 -19.97 17.68
N SER A 173 22.77 -19.65 18.41
CA SER A 173 22.76 -19.65 19.88
C SER A 173 22.39 -21.00 20.50
N GLY A 174 22.09 -22.01 19.70
CA GLY A 174 21.60 -23.32 20.16
C GLY A 174 20.24 -23.26 20.89
N THR A 175 19.51 -22.16 20.76
CA THR A 175 18.20 -22.00 21.40
C THR A 175 17.17 -22.85 20.67
N PRO A 176 16.22 -23.50 21.37
CA PRO A 176 15.16 -24.27 20.72
C PRO A 176 14.44 -23.41 19.67
N VAL A 177 14.40 -23.92 18.44
CA VAL A 177 13.74 -23.25 17.30
C VAL A 177 12.26 -23.01 17.61
N ALA A 178 11.64 -23.93 18.35
CA ALA A 178 10.29 -23.81 18.88
C ALA A 178 10.06 -22.49 19.63
N ASP A 179 10.94 -22.17 20.58
CA ASP A 179 10.83 -20.96 21.38
C ASP A 179 11.06 -19.71 20.54
N ALA A 180 11.97 -19.78 19.57
CA ALA A 180 12.24 -18.67 18.66
C ALA A 180 11.03 -18.36 17.77
N VAL A 181 10.36 -19.37 17.23
CA VAL A 181 9.14 -19.24 16.43
C VAL A 181 7.98 -18.75 17.29
N ALA A 182 7.80 -19.28 18.50
CA ALA A 182 6.76 -18.83 19.44
C ALA A 182 6.94 -17.37 19.85
N ARG A 183 8.17 -16.94 20.19
CA ARG A 183 8.47 -15.53 20.50
C ARG A 183 8.27 -14.63 19.29
N LEU A 184 8.56 -15.11 18.09
CA LEU A 184 8.32 -14.34 16.87
C LEU A 184 6.82 -14.20 16.61
N ALA A 185 6.02 -15.25 16.80
CA ALA A 185 4.57 -15.20 16.64
C ALA A 185 3.96 -14.12 17.53
N VAL A 186 4.29 -14.11 18.83
CA VAL A 186 3.80 -13.09 19.78
C VAL A 186 4.18 -11.68 19.32
N ARG A 187 5.47 -11.43 19.05
CA ARG A 187 5.94 -10.11 18.61
C ARG A 187 5.28 -9.66 17.30
N SER A 188 5.12 -10.57 16.34
CA SER A 188 4.50 -10.25 15.06
C SER A 188 3.01 -9.93 15.20
N ALA A 189 2.30 -10.59 16.11
CA ALA A 189 0.90 -10.31 16.40
C ALA A 189 0.73 -8.96 17.12
N GLU A 190 1.60 -8.64 18.09
CA GLU A 190 1.63 -7.34 18.77
C GLU A 190 1.90 -6.19 17.78
N GLN A 191 2.91 -6.36 16.91
CA GLN A 191 3.22 -5.39 15.86
C GLN A 191 2.04 -5.19 14.91
N ALA A 192 1.40 -6.28 14.47
CA ALA A 192 0.23 -6.20 13.59
C ALA A 192 -0.93 -5.44 14.26
N ARG A 193 -1.19 -5.66 15.56
CA ARG A 193 -2.21 -4.93 16.32
C ARG A 193 -1.86 -3.45 16.44
N ALA A 194 -0.63 -3.13 16.82
CA ALA A 194 -0.16 -1.75 16.93
C ALA A 194 -0.28 -0.99 15.59
N GLU A 195 0.04 -1.64 14.47
CA GLU A 195 -0.15 -1.03 13.15
C GLU A 195 -1.62 -0.75 12.83
N VAL A 196 -2.53 -1.65 13.21
CA VAL A 196 -3.98 -1.45 13.00
C VAL A 196 -4.47 -0.27 13.85
N GLU A 197 -4.05 -0.19 15.11
CA GLU A 197 -4.38 0.93 15.99
C GLU A 197 -3.84 2.27 15.46
N ASP A 198 -2.59 2.29 14.99
CA ASP A 198 -1.99 3.47 14.37
C ASP A 198 -2.74 3.91 13.12
N ARG A 199 -3.17 2.97 12.28
CA ARG A 199 -3.99 3.26 11.10
C ARG A 199 -5.33 3.85 11.52
N ALA A 200 -5.98 3.31 12.55
CA ALA A 200 -7.24 3.83 13.08
C ALA A 200 -7.09 5.26 13.62
N ARG A 201 -6.03 5.55 14.38
CA ARG A 201 -5.74 6.91 14.89
C ARG A 201 -5.54 7.93 13.76
N ARG A 202 -4.85 7.53 12.69
CA ARG A 202 -4.60 8.40 11.53
C ARG A 202 -5.87 8.76 10.77
N VAL A 203 -6.93 7.95 10.82
CA VAL A 203 -8.22 8.29 10.20
C VAL A 203 -8.83 9.52 10.85
N GLY A 204 -8.82 9.60 12.19
CA GLY A 204 -9.35 10.76 12.92
C GLY A 204 -8.62 12.06 12.56
N VAL A 205 -7.28 12.03 12.53
CA VAL A 205 -6.48 13.20 12.15
C VAL A 205 -6.77 13.62 10.70
N ARG A 206 -6.82 12.66 9.77
CA ARG A 206 -7.12 12.96 8.35
C ARG A 206 -8.53 13.46 8.13
N ALA A 207 -9.49 13.08 8.97
CA ALA A 207 -10.86 13.58 8.91
C ALA A 207 -10.99 15.01 9.49
N ALA A 208 -10.19 15.36 10.50
CA ALA A 208 -10.21 16.70 11.10
C ALA A 208 -9.65 17.79 10.17
N VAL A 209 -8.64 17.47 9.36
CA VAL A 209 -8.00 18.43 8.42
C VAL A 209 -8.99 19.07 7.44
N PRO A 210 -9.78 18.32 6.64
CA PRO A 210 -10.73 18.92 5.71
C PRO A 210 -11.85 19.68 6.44
N LEU A 211 -12.27 19.22 7.63
CA LEU A 211 -13.27 19.92 8.42
C LEU A 211 -12.77 21.30 8.88
N GLY A 212 -11.53 21.38 9.39
CA GLY A 212 -10.90 22.65 9.75
C GLY A 212 -10.74 23.59 8.56
N LEU A 213 -10.39 23.03 7.39
CA LEU A 213 -10.28 23.79 6.14
C LEU A 213 -11.62 24.36 5.66
N CYS A 214 -12.72 23.64 5.89
CA CYS A 214 -14.09 24.13 5.62
C CYS A 214 -14.59 25.13 6.67
N LEU A 215 -14.16 24.99 7.93
CA LEU A 215 -14.60 25.87 9.02
C LEU A 215 -13.97 27.27 8.91
N LEU A 216 -12.71 27.35 8.48
CA LEU A 216 -11.96 28.60 8.38
C LEU A 216 -12.65 29.69 7.54
N PRO A 217 -13.09 29.44 6.28
CA PRO A 217 -13.81 30.45 5.50
C PRO A 217 -15.16 30.83 6.13
N SER A 218 -15.84 29.87 6.75
CA SER A 218 -17.13 30.12 7.41
C SER A 218 -16.96 31.01 8.65
N PHE A 219 -15.92 30.78 9.45
CA PHE A 219 -15.58 31.60 10.62
C PHE A 219 -15.20 33.03 10.24
N VAL A 220 -14.49 33.21 9.12
CA VAL A 220 -14.13 34.55 8.63
C VAL A 220 -15.39 35.34 8.27
N VAL A 221 -16.30 34.74 7.47
CA VAL A 221 -17.51 35.42 6.99
C VAL A 221 -18.52 35.68 8.12
N LEU A 222 -18.72 34.71 9.01
CA LEU A 222 -19.74 34.81 10.06
C LEU A 222 -19.25 35.47 11.35
N GLY A 223 -17.95 35.37 11.65
CA GLY A 223 -17.37 35.87 12.91
C GLY A 223 -16.55 37.14 12.73
N ILE A 224 -15.53 37.10 11.88
CA ILE A 224 -14.53 38.18 11.77
C ILE A 224 -15.08 39.39 11.03
N VAL A 225 -15.75 39.19 9.90
CA VAL A 225 -16.27 40.28 9.06
C VAL A 225 -17.28 41.17 9.81
N PRO A 226 -18.30 40.63 10.51
CA PRO A 226 -19.25 41.45 11.25
C PRO A 226 -18.59 42.19 12.42
N LEU A 227 -17.66 41.55 13.12
CA LEU A 227 -16.95 42.16 14.24
C LEU A 227 -16.08 43.35 13.79
N ALA A 228 -15.35 43.18 12.67
CA ALA A 228 -14.58 44.25 12.08
C ALA A 228 -15.47 45.42 11.64
N ALA A 229 -16.63 45.13 11.03
CA ALA A 229 -17.59 46.15 10.62
C ALA A 229 -18.13 46.96 11.80
N ALA A 230 -18.45 46.29 12.92
CA ALA A 230 -18.93 46.98 14.13
C ALA A 230 -17.87 47.91 14.74
N LEU A 231 -16.62 47.45 14.85
CA LEU A 231 -15.51 48.26 15.39
C LEU A 231 -15.19 49.48 14.51
N LEU A 232 -15.30 49.32 13.19
CA LEU A 232 -15.13 50.42 12.24
C LEU A 232 -16.27 51.44 12.34
N ALA A 233 -17.50 50.99 12.63
CA ALA A 233 -18.65 51.86 12.80
C ALA A 233 -18.58 52.68 14.10
N ASP A 234 -18.01 52.15 15.19
CA ASP A 234 -17.82 52.89 16.44
C ASP A 234 -16.71 53.98 16.35
N LEU A 235 -15.85 53.91 15.33
CA LEU A 235 -14.73 54.83 15.12
C LEU A 235 -15.04 56.03 14.22
N TRP A 236 -16.23 56.07 13.61
CA TRP A 236 -16.69 57.11 12.67
C TRP A 236 -17.95 57.80 13.21
#